data_AF-A0A933M8R5-F1
#
_entry.id   AF-A0A933M8R5-F1
#
_cell.length_a   1.000
_cell.length_b   1.000
_cell.length_c   1.000
_cell.angle_alpha   90.00
_cell.angle_beta   90.00
_cell.angle_gamma   90.00
#
_symmetry.space_group_name_H-M   'P 1'
#
loop_
_entity.id
_entity.type
_entity.pdbx_description
1 polymer ?
#
loop_
_entity_poly.entity_id
_entity_poly.type
_entity_poly.pdbx_seq_one_letter_code
_entity_poly.pdbx_strand_id
1 'polypeptide(L)'
;MSEFNYVWEFDTRAPPEALWTRMADTNRFNRDAGIPALEGRMIEQRGADRHLGFLFLGIAVEWDEEPFEWVRPFRYAVVRRYIGSPLKRATVRVELQPRADGGTHLVYSTRVTPRNLLGVLTIPLQIGFLTRRNVARAVKQYDAELSQASATPPLQKKSALAPEGRLRLDAARQALAARGFSLALIDILFEAIEFGDEIALARMRPYAFADAWGAARRDVLELYLHATRAGVLDLEWDLLCPLCRGASNTASALDKIHPEIHCDACNIDYQVNFERSVELSFHPNPTVREITARVYCLGGPQVTPHIYAQQHLSPHAKATIALPLEAGRYRLRTPRKRGGQFLFAEAQGAPEAVLRADKEDWSPAEPHVGLEPHLHFENATDQDQLFILERWAWSDQAVTAADVTALQTFRDLFANEALRAGEQFSVGALTLVFTDLKRSTELYRQIGDAPAFGRVLNHFDVLRNAVSAHEGAVVKTMGDAVMAVFRRPVNALRAMWEAQAAMQNLPSLALKVGIHSGTCIAVNLNERLDYFGSTVNIAARIASLANGAEILISDVVAQDPEVAEWLRAQRDSRCETFETRLRGYDESIVLWRISDQ
;
A
#
# COMPACT_ATOMS: atom_id res chain seq x y z
N MET A 1 -39.43 3.97 -28.24
CA MET A 1 -39.06 5.25 -27.60
C MET A 1 -37.61 5.53 -27.97
N SER A 2 -37.30 6.74 -28.42
CA SER A 2 -35.95 7.12 -28.86
C SER A 2 -34.97 7.14 -27.68
N GLU A 3 -33.74 6.74 -27.94
CA GLU A 3 -32.61 6.89 -27.03
C GLU A 3 -32.18 8.36 -26.98
N PHE A 4 -31.86 8.86 -25.78
CA PHE A 4 -31.24 10.18 -25.63
C PHE A 4 -29.73 10.04 -25.68
N ASN A 5 -29.08 10.89 -26.48
CA ASN A 5 -27.63 10.87 -26.65
C ASN A 5 -27.07 12.26 -26.36
N TYR A 6 -26.27 12.38 -25.31
CA TYR A 6 -25.63 13.62 -24.89
C TYR A 6 -24.12 13.48 -25.03
N VAL A 7 -23.49 14.46 -25.68
CA VAL A 7 -22.03 14.57 -25.80
C VAL A 7 -21.64 15.96 -25.33
N TRP A 8 -20.76 16.04 -24.34
CA TRP A 8 -20.24 17.28 -23.78
C TRP A 8 -18.73 17.29 -23.93
N GLU A 9 -18.22 18.34 -24.55
CA GLU A 9 -16.80 18.50 -24.85
C GLU A 9 -16.23 19.66 -24.04
N PHE A 10 -15.02 19.47 -23.54
CA PHE A 10 -14.31 20.44 -22.71
C PHE A 10 -12.84 20.44 -23.06
N ASP A 11 -12.28 21.62 -23.33
CA ASP A 11 -10.84 21.79 -23.49
C ASP A 11 -10.23 22.26 -22.18
N THR A 12 -9.23 21.52 -21.70
CA THR A 12 -8.49 21.80 -20.46
C THR A 12 -7.02 22.05 -20.77
N ARG A 13 -6.34 22.75 -19.86
CA ARG A 13 -4.88 23.00 -19.91
C ARG A 13 -4.10 21.84 -19.27
N ALA A 14 -4.69 21.15 -18.30
CA ALA A 14 -4.07 19.98 -17.68
C ALA A 14 -3.87 18.86 -18.72
N PRO A 15 -2.72 18.15 -18.72
CA PRO A 15 -2.46 17.02 -19.61
C PRO A 15 -3.31 15.79 -19.22
N PRO A 16 -3.52 14.82 -20.13
CA PRO A 16 -4.40 13.67 -19.90
C PRO A 16 -4.01 12.86 -18.67
N GLU A 17 -2.72 12.66 -18.40
CA GLU A 17 -2.23 11.91 -17.23
C GLU A 17 -2.64 12.57 -15.92
N ALA A 18 -2.52 13.90 -15.84
CA ALA A 18 -2.88 14.67 -14.66
C ALA A 18 -4.41 14.69 -14.47
N LEU A 19 -5.15 14.97 -15.55
CA LEU A 19 -6.61 15.04 -15.51
C LEU A 19 -7.25 13.68 -15.20
N TRP A 20 -6.64 12.58 -15.67
CA TRP A 20 -7.04 11.22 -15.33
C TRP A 20 -7.09 10.97 -13.82
N THR A 21 -6.14 11.52 -13.05
CA THR A 21 -6.12 11.34 -11.57
C THR A 21 -7.37 11.88 -10.89
N ARG A 22 -8.12 12.79 -11.53
CA ARG A 22 -9.38 13.35 -11.04
C ARG A 22 -10.58 12.70 -11.71
N MET A 23 -10.56 12.59 -13.03
CA MET A 23 -11.69 12.05 -13.81
C MET A 23 -11.93 10.55 -13.57
N ALA A 24 -10.86 9.79 -13.31
CA ALA A 24 -10.95 8.36 -13.04
C ALA A 24 -11.17 8.03 -11.56
N ASP A 25 -11.04 9.02 -10.66
CA ASP A 25 -11.55 8.92 -9.29
C ASP A 25 -13.06 9.07 -9.31
N THR A 26 -13.72 8.01 -9.74
CA THR A 26 -15.18 8.00 -9.90
C THR A 26 -15.92 8.23 -8.58
N ASN A 27 -15.30 8.05 -7.41
CA ASN A 27 -15.93 8.42 -6.15
C ASN A 27 -15.97 9.95 -6.00
N ARG A 28 -14.81 10.59 -6.14
CA ARG A 28 -14.68 12.05 -6.10
C ARG A 28 -15.47 12.74 -7.21
N PHE A 29 -15.29 12.29 -8.45
CA PHE A 29 -15.97 12.88 -9.60
C PHE A 29 -17.49 12.77 -9.49
N ASN A 30 -18.03 11.61 -9.06
CA ASN A 30 -19.46 11.46 -8.90
C ASN A 30 -20.01 12.42 -7.84
N ARG A 31 -19.33 12.54 -6.69
CA ARG A 31 -19.69 13.52 -5.67
C ARG A 31 -19.70 14.95 -6.22
N ASP A 32 -18.62 15.37 -6.88
CA ASP A 32 -18.46 16.74 -7.37
C ASP A 32 -19.41 17.05 -8.55
N ALA A 33 -19.78 16.04 -9.33
CA ALA A 33 -20.82 16.10 -10.36
C ALA A 33 -22.26 16.07 -9.79
N GLY A 34 -22.42 15.91 -8.47
CA GLY A 34 -23.72 15.86 -7.79
C GLY A 34 -24.49 14.56 -8.05
N ILE A 35 -23.79 13.48 -8.36
CA ILE A 35 -24.35 12.13 -8.46
C ILE A 35 -24.54 11.59 -7.03
N PRO A 36 -25.71 11.01 -6.69
CA PRO A 36 -25.96 10.46 -5.36
C PRO A 36 -24.97 9.36 -4.95
N ALA A 37 -24.69 9.28 -3.66
CA ALA A 37 -23.93 8.18 -3.09
C ALA A 37 -24.74 6.88 -3.12
N LEU A 38 -24.05 5.74 -3.06
CA LEU A 38 -24.67 4.44 -2.83
C LEU A 38 -25.20 4.41 -1.40
N GLU A 39 -26.50 4.16 -1.24
CA GLU A 39 -27.14 3.98 0.07
C GLU A 39 -27.52 2.51 0.22
N GLY A 40 -26.77 1.77 1.03
CA GLY A 40 -27.00 0.35 1.29
C GLY A 40 -25.94 -0.56 0.64
N ARG A 41 -25.55 -1.60 1.40
CA ARG A 41 -24.53 -2.59 1.00
C ARG A 41 -24.87 -3.21 -0.36
N MET A 42 -23.81 -3.43 -1.15
CA MET A 42 -23.75 -4.31 -2.30
C MET A 42 -24.75 -5.47 -2.19
N ILE A 43 -25.69 -5.54 -3.14
CA ILE A 43 -26.85 -6.44 -3.04
C ILE A 43 -26.47 -7.86 -3.52
N GLU A 44 -25.56 -8.00 -4.50
CA GLU A 44 -24.98 -9.29 -4.92
C GLU A 44 -23.92 -9.08 -6.01
N GLN A 45 -22.85 -9.90 -6.03
CA GLN A 45 -21.99 -10.07 -7.20
C GLN A 45 -22.46 -11.28 -8.00
N ARG A 46 -22.81 -11.10 -9.29
CA ARG A 46 -23.30 -12.17 -10.17
C ARG A 46 -22.32 -12.38 -11.33
N GLY A 47 -21.22 -13.07 -11.05
CA GLY A 47 -20.13 -13.24 -12.01
C GLY A 47 -19.33 -11.94 -12.19
N ALA A 48 -19.29 -11.40 -13.40
CA ALA A 48 -18.58 -10.14 -13.68
C ALA A 48 -19.45 -8.89 -13.43
N ASP A 49 -20.77 -9.05 -13.38
CA ASP A 49 -21.72 -7.97 -13.19
C ASP A 49 -21.96 -7.71 -11.69
N ARG A 50 -22.21 -6.45 -11.35
CA ARG A 50 -22.51 -6.01 -9.98
C ARG A 50 -23.92 -5.46 -9.87
N HIS A 51 -24.68 -5.91 -8.87
CA HIS A 51 -26.00 -5.34 -8.58
C HIS A 51 -25.90 -4.25 -7.50
N LEU A 52 -26.30 -3.03 -7.85
CA LEU A 52 -26.10 -1.81 -7.05
C LEU A 52 -27.38 -1.00 -6.95
N GLY A 53 -27.48 -0.13 -5.94
CA GLY A 53 -28.62 0.76 -5.78
C GLY A 53 -28.35 2.01 -4.91
N PHE A 54 -29.23 3.00 -5.01
CA PHE A 54 -29.34 4.12 -4.07
C PHE A 54 -30.78 4.62 -3.95
N LEU A 55 -31.07 5.41 -2.92
CA LEU A 55 -32.33 6.14 -2.81
C LEU A 55 -32.21 7.52 -3.47
N PHE A 56 -33.10 7.82 -4.42
CA PHE A 56 -33.22 9.13 -5.03
C PHE A 56 -34.60 9.71 -4.76
N LEU A 57 -34.67 10.80 -3.99
CA LEU A 57 -35.94 11.43 -3.60
C LEU A 57 -36.93 10.41 -2.98
N GLY A 58 -36.44 9.46 -2.19
CA GLY A 58 -37.24 8.41 -1.54
C GLY A 58 -37.62 7.22 -2.45
N ILE A 59 -37.15 7.18 -3.70
CA ILE A 59 -37.36 6.07 -4.64
C ILE A 59 -36.08 5.24 -4.71
N ALA A 60 -36.20 3.93 -4.50
CA ALA A 60 -35.09 2.99 -4.73
C ALA A 60 -34.78 2.89 -6.23
N VAL A 61 -33.54 3.23 -6.59
CA VAL A 61 -33.01 3.10 -7.94
C VAL A 61 -31.95 2.00 -7.91
N GLU A 62 -32.25 0.88 -8.54
CA GLU A 62 -31.36 -0.29 -8.62
C GLU A 62 -30.88 -0.48 -10.07
N TRP A 63 -29.70 -1.08 -10.24
CA TRP A 63 -29.19 -1.46 -11.56
C TRP A 63 -28.17 -2.60 -11.49
N ASP A 64 -28.08 -3.34 -12.59
CA ASP A 64 -26.93 -4.20 -12.89
C ASP A 64 -25.87 -3.36 -13.62
N GLU A 65 -24.65 -3.35 -13.10
CA GLU A 65 -23.49 -2.69 -13.67
C GLU A 65 -22.61 -3.72 -14.38
N GLU A 66 -22.41 -3.53 -15.68
CA GLU A 66 -21.43 -4.29 -16.45
C GLU A 66 -20.01 -3.89 -16.02
N PRO A 67 -18.99 -4.76 -16.18
CA PRO A 67 -17.61 -4.41 -15.91
C PRO A 67 -17.21 -3.10 -16.59
N PHE A 68 -16.57 -2.21 -15.82
CA PHE A 68 -15.98 -1.01 -16.41
C PHE A 68 -14.99 -1.40 -17.50
N GLU A 69 -14.95 -0.63 -18.58
CA GLU A 69 -13.88 -0.73 -19.58
C GLU A 69 -13.00 0.49 -19.44
N TRP A 70 -11.68 0.33 -19.47
CA TRP A 70 -10.78 1.48 -19.50
C TRP A 70 -9.43 1.19 -20.15
N VAL A 71 -8.79 2.27 -20.59
CA VAL A 71 -7.39 2.30 -20.99
C VAL A 71 -6.81 3.55 -20.34
N ARG A 72 -5.95 3.37 -19.33
CA ARG A 72 -5.28 4.48 -18.64
C ARG A 72 -4.27 5.14 -19.59
N PRO A 73 -4.12 6.48 -19.59
CA PRO A 73 -4.95 7.50 -18.92
C PRO A 73 -6.07 8.05 -19.83
N PHE A 74 -6.42 7.36 -20.91
CA PHE A 74 -7.17 7.96 -22.02
C PHE A 74 -8.68 7.81 -21.94
N ARG A 75 -9.22 6.69 -21.41
CA ARG A 75 -10.68 6.51 -21.42
C ARG A 75 -11.17 5.54 -20.38
N TYR A 76 -12.41 5.74 -19.95
CA TYR A 76 -13.21 4.70 -19.29
C TYR A 76 -14.68 4.76 -19.73
N ALA A 77 -15.37 3.63 -19.61
CA ALA A 77 -16.79 3.51 -19.87
C ALA A 77 -17.45 2.53 -18.91
N VAL A 78 -18.74 2.74 -18.66
CA VAL A 78 -19.58 1.83 -17.87
C VAL A 78 -20.98 1.77 -18.46
N VAL A 79 -21.57 0.57 -18.45
CA VAL A 79 -22.96 0.34 -18.84
C VAL A 79 -23.74 -0.08 -17.60
N ARG A 80 -24.90 0.55 -17.40
CA ARG A 80 -25.83 0.27 -16.30
C ARG A 80 -27.19 -0.09 -16.85
N ARG A 81 -27.76 -1.20 -16.40
CA ARG A 81 -29.12 -1.66 -16.73
C ARG A 81 -30.00 -1.48 -15.49
N TYR A 82 -30.86 -0.48 -15.52
CA TYR A 82 -31.64 -0.09 -14.35
C TYR A 82 -32.85 -1.02 -14.14
N ILE A 83 -33.24 -1.23 -12.89
CA ILE A 83 -34.34 -2.07 -12.43
C ILE A 83 -35.31 -1.19 -11.64
N GLY A 84 -36.61 -1.35 -11.86
CA GLY A 84 -37.66 -0.55 -11.19
C GLY A 84 -37.71 0.96 -11.52
N SER A 85 -36.68 1.54 -12.15
CA SER A 85 -36.58 2.98 -12.39
C SER A 85 -37.18 3.46 -13.74
N PRO A 86 -37.39 4.79 -13.94
CA PRO A 86 -37.77 5.37 -15.23
C PRO A 86 -36.72 5.24 -16.34
N LEU A 87 -35.48 4.89 -15.99
CA LEU A 87 -34.40 4.57 -16.91
C LEU A 87 -34.39 3.06 -17.17
N LYS A 88 -34.08 2.66 -18.42
CA LYS A 88 -33.88 1.25 -18.79
C LYS A 88 -32.40 0.91 -18.84
N ARG A 89 -31.61 1.78 -19.49
CA ARG A 89 -30.17 1.59 -19.71
C ARG A 89 -29.48 2.95 -19.74
N ALA A 90 -28.30 3.06 -19.15
CA ALA A 90 -27.40 4.18 -19.38
C ALA A 90 -26.00 3.67 -19.73
N THR A 91 -25.32 4.37 -20.64
CA THR A 91 -23.90 4.18 -20.92
C THR A 91 -23.22 5.51 -20.70
N VAL A 92 -22.21 5.54 -19.84
CA VAL A 92 -21.34 6.70 -19.61
C VAL A 92 -19.98 6.38 -20.18
N ARG A 93 -19.40 7.31 -20.92
CA ARG A 93 -18.05 7.19 -21.46
C ARG A 93 -17.32 8.52 -21.35
N VAL A 94 -16.08 8.44 -20.85
CA VAL A 94 -15.16 9.56 -20.71
C VAL A 94 -13.93 9.27 -21.54
N GLU A 95 -13.55 10.23 -22.38
CA GLU A 95 -12.31 10.19 -23.18
C GLU A 95 -11.49 11.45 -22.93
N LEU A 96 -10.19 11.25 -22.77
CA LEU A 96 -9.16 12.27 -22.56
C LEU A 96 -8.18 12.17 -23.73
N GLN A 97 -8.32 13.07 -24.70
CA GLN A 97 -7.48 13.08 -25.88
C GLN A 97 -6.39 14.15 -25.72
N PRO A 98 -5.10 13.82 -25.93
CA PRO A 98 -4.03 14.80 -25.85
C PRO A 98 -4.20 15.86 -26.94
N ARG A 99 -4.00 17.13 -26.58
CA ARG A 99 -3.99 18.27 -27.51
C ARG A 99 -2.55 18.67 -27.82
N ALA A 100 -2.34 19.29 -28.98
CA ALA A 100 -1.01 19.70 -29.44
C ALA A 100 -0.33 20.75 -28.53
N ASP A 101 -1.11 21.49 -27.72
CA ASP A 101 -0.64 22.47 -26.74
C ASP A 101 -0.32 21.85 -25.36
N GLY A 102 -0.34 20.52 -25.25
CA GLY A 102 -0.12 19.79 -24.00
C GLY A 102 -1.35 19.67 -23.09
N GLY A 103 -2.48 20.26 -23.48
CA GLY A 103 -3.76 20.14 -22.77
C GLY A 103 -4.54 18.86 -23.12
N THR A 104 -5.78 18.78 -22.63
CA THR A 104 -6.68 17.65 -22.91
C THR A 104 -7.95 18.13 -23.59
N HIS A 105 -8.39 17.42 -24.62
CA HIS A 105 -9.75 17.49 -25.15
C HIS A 105 -10.56 16.37 -24.50
N LEU A 106 -11.43 16.76 -23.56
CA LEU A 106 -12.25 15.84 -22.78
C LEU A 106 -13.62 15.69 -23.42
N VAL A 107 -14.00 14.44 -23.71
CA VAL A 107 -15.34 14.10 -24.20
C VAL A 107 -16.08 13.29 -23.15
N TYR A 108 -17.15 13.85 -22.60
CA TYR A 108 -18.07 13.17 -21.70
C TYR A 108 -19.36 12.84 -22.45
N SER A 109 -19.62 11.56 -22.69
CA SER A 109 -20.81 11.12 -23.41
C SER A 109 -21.71 10.24 -22.55
N THR A 110 -23.02 10.47 -22.67
CA THR A 110 -24.05 9.69 -21.98
C THR A 110 -25.15 9.29 -22.94
N ARG A 111 -25.35 7.98 -23.11
CA ARG A 111 -26.48 7.41 -23.85
C ARG A 111 -27.49 6.83 -22.86
N VAL A 112 -28.76 7.25 -22.95
CA VAL A 112 -29.80 6.87 -21.99
C VAL A 112 -31.06 6.42 -22.71
N THR A 113 -31.47 5.19 -22.43
CA THR A 113 -32.72 4.63 -22.91
C THR A 113 -33.81 4.82 -21.84
N PRO A 114 -34.90 5.55 -22.13
CA PRO A 114 -36.04 5.66 -21.20
C PRO A 114 -36.81 4.34 -21.12
N ARG A 115 -37.36 4.02 -19.95
CA ARG A 115 -38.29 2.89 -19.76
C ARG A 115 -39.74 3.27 -20.05
N ASN A 116 -40.15 4.47 -19.63
CA ASN A 116 -41.53 4.93 -19.68
C ASN A 116 -41.61 6.44 -19.97
N LEU A 117 -42.83 6.98 -20.09
CA LEU A 117 -43.06 8.40 -20.38
C LEU A 117 -42.43 9.32 -19.32
N LEU A 118 -42.42 8.91 -18.05
CA LEU A 118 -41.74 9.64 -16.98
C LEU A 118 -40.25 9.80 -17.29
N GLY A 119 -39.57 8.75 -17.78
CA GLY A 119 -38.18 8.83 -18.22
C GLY A 119 -37.97 9.80 -19.39
N VAL A 120 -38.89 9.83 -20.37
CA VAL A 120 -38.83 10.77 -21.51
C VAL A 120 -38.90 12.22 -21.04
N LEU A 121 -39.69 12.50 -20.00
CA LEU A 121 -39.85 13.84 -19.44
C LEU A 121 -38.67 14.25 -18.54
N THR A 122 -38.13 13.33 -17.72
CA THR A 122 -37.12 13.68 -16.71
C THR A 122 -35.69 13.65 -17.22
N ILE A 123 -35.35 12.80 -18.21
CA ILE A 123 -33.97 12.66 -18.73
C ILE A 123 -33.41 13.99 -19.27
N PRO A 124 -34.13 14.78 -20.10
CA PRO A 124 -33.61 16.06 -20.60
C PRO A 124 -33.26 17.06 -19.50
N LEU A 125 -34.09 17.16 -18.46
CA LEU A 125 -33.85 18.06 -17.33
C LEU A 125 -32.71 17.56 -16.44
N GLN A 126 -32.77 16.30 -16.01
CA GLN A 126 -31.82 15.75 -15.05
C GLN A 126 -30.43 15.57 -15.69
N ILE A 127 -30.35 14.92 -16.85
CA ILE A 127 -29.08 14.57 -17.48
C ILE A 127 -28.65 15.67 -18.44
N GLY A 128 -29.53 16.09 -19.35
CA GLY A 128 -29.20 17.08 -20.39
C GLY A 128 -28.85 18.47 -19.85
N PHE A 129 -29.42 18.87 -18.71
CA PHE A 129 -29.18 20.19 -18.11
C PHE A 129 -28.43 20.13 -16.77
N LEU A 130 -28.99 19.47 -15.74
CA LEU A 130 -28.41 19.49 -14.40
C LEU A 130 -27.06 18.78 -14.31
N THR A 131 -26.97 17.53 -14.79
CA THR A 131 -25.71 16.78 -14.82
C THR A 131 -24.67 17.48 -15.68
N ARG A 132 -25.04 17.97 -16.88
CA ARG A 132 -24.13 18.75 -17.75
C ARG A 132 -23.51 19.93 -17.00
N ARG A 133 -24.33 20.72 -16.30
CA ARG A 133 -23.86 21.90 -15.55
C ARG A 133 -22.89 21.52 -14.44
N ASN A 134 -23.16 20.44 -13.72
CA ASN A 134 -22.29 20.00 -12.63
C ASN A 134 -20.99 19.37 -13.13
N VAL A 135 -21.04 18.55 -14.20
CA VAL A 135 -19.84 18.01 -14.85
C VAL A 135 -18.95 19.14 -15.38
N ALA A 136 -19.53 20.14 -16.04
CA ALA A 136 -18.79 21.31 -16.51
C ALA A 136 -18.10 22.06 -15.35
N ARG A 137 -18.77 22.17 -14.20
CA ARG A 137 -18.20 22.79 -12.99
C ARG A 137 -17.03 21.97 -12.45
N ALA A 138 -17.19 20.66 -12.32
CA ALA A 138 -16.15 19.75 -11.81
C ALA A 138 -14.91 19.74 -12.72
N VAL A 139 -15.10 19.62 -14.04
CA VAL A 139 -13.99 19.66 -15.02
C VAL A 139 -13.23 20.99 -14.94
N LYS A 140 -13.95 22.13 -14.88
CA LYS A 140 -13.31 23.44 -14.73
C LYS A 140 -12.52 23.58 -13.43
N GLN A 141 -13.06 23.02 -12.33
CA GLN A 141 -12.38 23.00 -11.04
C GLN A 141 -11.09 22.17 -11.13
N TYR A 142 -11.16 20.94 -11.65
CA TYR A 142 -9.99 20.07 -11.78
C TYR A 142 -8.92 20.65 -12.70
N ASP A 143 -9.30 21.27 -13.82
CA ASP A 143 -8.33 21.95 -14.69
C ASP A 143 -7.62 23.08 -13.95
N ALA A 144 -8.35 23.90 -13.19
CA ALA A 144 -7.76 24.99 -12.43
C ALA A 144 -6.78 24.49 -11.36
N GLU A 145 -7.12 23.40 -10.67
CA GLU A 145 -6.31 22.78 -9.63
C GLU A 145 -5.03 22.14 -10.19
N LEU A 146 -5.15 21.38 -11.27
CA LEU A 146 -4.02 20.65 -11.87
C LEU A 146 -3.11 21.56 -12.72
N SER A 147 -3.63 22.67 -13.24
CA SER A 147 -2.83 23.65 -13.99
C SER A 147 -2.07 24.62 -13.08
N GLN A 148 -2.45 24.72 -11.81
CA GLN A 148 -1.64 25.38 -10.79
C GLN A 148 -0.61 24.35 -10.32
N ALA A 149 0.68 24.67 -10.37
CA ALA A 149 1.79 23.74 -10.11
C ALA A 149 1.90 23.28 -8.63
N SER A 150 0.78 23.01 -7.96
CA SER A 150 0.75 22.52 -6.58
C SER A 150 0.50 21.01 -6.59
N ALA A 151 1.49 20.24 -6.13
CA ALA A 151 1.40 18.79 -5.98
C ALA A 151 0.39 18.35 -4.89
N THR A 152 -0.07 19.30 -4.06
CA THR A 152 -0.99 19.06 -2.95
C THR A 152 -2.44 19.05 -3.43
N PRO A 153 -3.29 18.10 -2.96
CA PRO A 153 -4.72 18.16 -3.20
C PRO A 153 -5.29 19.53 -2.82
N PRO A 154 -6.29 20.03 -3.55
CA PRO A 154 -6.90 21.31 -3.26
C PRO A 154 -7.57 21.25 -1.90
N LEU A 155 -7.15 22.14 -1.02
CA LEU A 155 -7.72 22.32 0.29
C LEU A 155 -9.10 22.96 0.15
N GLN A 156 -10.08 22.42 0.87
CA GLN A 156 -11.39 23.01 1.02
C GLN A 156 -11.27 24.42 1.62
N LYS A 157 -12.05 25.36 1.10
CA LYS A 157 -12.00 26.76 1.57
C LYS A 157 -12.56 26.97 2.98
N LYS A 158 -13.31 26.00 3.52
CA LYS A 158 -13.89 26.06 4.85
C LYS A 158 -13.34 24.92 5.69
N SER A 159 -12.97 25.25 6.93
CA SER A 159 -12.54 24.27 7.93
C SER A 159 -13.67 23.28 8.21
N ALA A 160 -13.34 21.99 8.22
CA ALA A 160 -14.27 20.91 8.52
C ALA A 160 -14.04 20.29 9.92
N LEU A 161 -13.34 21.00 10.80
CA LEU A 161 -13.03 20.52 12.15
C LEU A 161 -14.30 20.39 13.01
N ALA A 162 -14.26 19.41 13.91
CA ALA A 162 -15.23 19.28 15.00
C ALA A 162 -15.14 20.50 15.96
N PRO A 163 -16.14 20.74 16.83
CA PRO A 163 -16.19 21.92 17.71
C PRO A 163 -14.93 22.15 18.55
N GLU A 164 -14.26 21.08 19.00
CA GLU A 164 -13.00 21.14 19.76
C GLU A 164 -11.76 20.77 18.93
N GLY A 165 -11.93 20.52 17.63
CA GLY A 165 -10.88 19.98 16.77
C GLY A 165 -9.66 20.90 16.69
N ARG A 166 -9.86 22.22 16.63
CA ARG A 166 -8.75 23.18 16.64
C ARG A 166 -7.91 23.10 17.91
N LEU A 167 -8.56 23.09 19.08
CA LEU A 167 -7.87 23.02 20.38
C LEU A 167 -7.05 21.73 20.50
N ARG A 168 -7.60 20.61 19.99
CA ARG A 168 -6.89 19.33 19.94
C ARG A 168 -5.69 19.37 19.02
N LEU A 169 -5.82 19.96 17.82
CA LEU A 169 -4.69 20.16 16.91
C LEU A 169 -3.62 21.04 17.57
N ASP A 170 -3.98 22.15 18.21
CA ASP A 170 -3.00 23.03 18.87
C ASP A 170 -2.25 22.33 20.01
N ALA A 171 -2.94 21.53 20.82
CA ALA A 171 -2.31 20.73 21.87
C ALA A 171 -1.40 19.64 21.31
N ALA A 172 -1.85 18.92 20.27
CA ALA A 172 -1.07 17.92 19.58
C ALA A 172 0.17 18.51 18.91
N ARG A 173 0.06 19.72 18.32
CA ARG A 173 1.19 20.44 17.73
C ARG A 173 2.31 20.63 18.73
N GLN A 174 1.99 21.07 19.94
CA GLN A 174 2.97 21.26 21.02
C GLN A 174 3.60 19.92 21.44
N ALA A 175 2.78 18.88 21.60
CA ALA A 175 3.24 17.54 22.01
C ALA A 175 4.13 16.85 20.96
N LEU A 176 3.87 17.09 19.68
CA LEU A 176 4.68 16.58 18.55
C LEU A 176 5.97 17.39 18.40
N ALA A 177 5.91 18.72 18.49
CA ALA A 177 7.10 19.57 18.44
C ALA A 177 8.07 19.25 19.59
N ALA A 178 7.56 18.99 20.80
CA ALA A 178 8.37 18.58 21.96
C ALA A 178 9.09 17.24 21.77
N ARG A 179 8.65 16.41 20.80
CA ARG A 179 9.30 15.15 20.41
C ARG A 179 10.31 15.31 19.27
N GLY A 180 10.53 16.53 18.78
CA GLY A 180 11.52 16.83 17.74
C GLY A 180 10.99 16.76 16.31
N PHE A 181 9.69 16.57 16.10
CA PHE A 181 9.11 16.64 14.75
C PHE A 181 9.17 18.08 14.21
N SER A 182 9.51 18.21 12.92
CA SER A 182 9.53 19.52 12.24
C SER A 182 8.15 20.17 12.26
N LEU A 183 8.10 21.44 12.66
CA LEU A 183 6.86 22.23 12.62
C LEU A 183 6.26 22.27 11.22
N ALA A 184 7.10 22.35 10.18
CA ALA A 184 6.62 22.35 8.80
C ALA A 184 5.85 21.07 8.45
N LEU A 185 6.34 19.90 8.88
CA LEU A 185 5.69 18.63 8.60
C LEU A 185 4.39 18.45 9.40
N ILE A 186 4.39 18.89 10.67
CA ILE A 186 3.19 18.91 11.51
C ILE A 186 2.12 19.81 10.88
N ASP A 187 2.51 21.02 10.47
CA ASP A 187 1.60 22.02 9.91
C ASP A 187 1.01 21.52 8.57
N ILE A 188 1.80 20.90 7.70
CA ILE A 188 1.32 20.30 6.45
C ILE A 188 0.31 19.16 6.72
N LEU A 189 0.57 18.28 7.70
CA LEU A 189 -0.39 17.24 8.10
C LEU A 189 -1.69 17.85 8.63
N PHE A 190 -1.60 18.85 9.50
CA PHE A 190 -2.78 19.44 10.13
C PHE A 190 -3.61 20.27 9.14
N GLU A 191 -2.97 20.94 8.20
CA GLU A 191 -3.63 21.61 7.09
C GLU A 191 -4.35 20.60 6.19
N ALA A 192 -3.71 19.46 5.90
CA ALA A 192 -4.34 18.36 5.19
C ALA A 192 -5.54 17.76 5.95
N ILE A 193 -5.45 17.59 7.27
CA ILE A 193 -6.59 17.11 8.09
C ILE A 193 -7.71 18.16 8.10
N GLU A 194 -7.39 19.42 8.24
CA GLU A 194 -8.38 20.48 8.39
C GLU A 194 -9.17 20.74 7.11
N PHE A 195 -8.47 20.81 5.98
CA PHE A 195 -9.05 21.25 4.72
C PHE A 195 -8.99 20.16 3.65
N GLY A 196 -8.41 19.00 3.92
CA GLY A 196 -8.33 17.91 2.94
C GLY A 196 -9.69 17.40 2.48
N ASP A 197 -9.67 16.79 1.30
CA ASP A 197 -10.80 16.08 0.73
C ASP A 197 -11.19 14.86 1.58
N GLU A 198 -12.47 14.68 1.89
CA GLU A 198 -12.93 13.60 2.78
C GLU A 198 -12.62 12.20 2.24
N ILE A 199 -12.63 11.99 0.92
CA ILE A 199 -12.30 10.70 0.32
C ILE A 199 -10.80 10.39 0.50
N ALA A 200 -9.94 11.41 0.40
CA ALA A 200 -8.51 11.26 0.66
C ALA A 200 -8.21 11.05 2.16
N LEU A 201 -9.01 11.65 3.05
CA LEU A 201 -8.86 11.52 4.50
C LEU A 201 -9.51 10.26 5.08
N ALA A 202 -10.48 9.67 4.38
CA ALA A 202 -11.12 8.42 4.79
C ALA A 202 -10.13 7.26 4.88
N ARG A 203 -9.04 7.32 4.10
CA ARG A 203 -7.98 6.32 4.09
C ARG A 203 -6.64 6.96 3.76
N MET A 204 -5.97 7.46 4.79
CA MET A 204 -4.68 8.13 4.66
C MET A 204 -3.54 7.11 4.64
N ARG A 205 -2.79 7.07 3.54
CA ARG A 205 -1.58 6.27 3.38
C ARG A 205 -0.34 7.14 3.60
N PRO A 206 0.43 6.95 4.69
CA PRO A 206 1.54 7.83 5.02
C PRO A 206 2.55 8.01 3.88
N TYR A 207 2.90 6.93 3.17
CA TYR A 207 3.86 7.00 2.07
C TYR A 207 3.33 7.75 0.85
N ALA A 208 2.03 7.63 0.53
CA ALA A 208 1.43 8.42 -0.54
C ALA A 208 1.46 9.92 -0.23
N PHE A 209 1.22 10.29 1.03
CA PHE A 209 1.35 11.69 1.48
C PHE A 209 2.81 12.14 1.51
N ALA A 210 3.74 11.30 1.96
CA ALA A 210 5.17 11.60 1.95
C ALA A 210 5.68 11.90 0.53
N ASP A 211 5.32 11.05 -0.44
CA ASP A 211 5.66 11.25 -1.85
C ASP A 211 5.08 12.57 -2.39
N ALA A 212 3.82 12.87 -2.05
CA ALA A 212 3.15 14.10 -2.47
C ALA A 212 3.77 15.36 -1.83
N TRP A 213 4.28 15.26 -0.61
CA TRP A 213 4.91 16.36 0.11
C TRP A 213 6.41 16.50 -0.17
N GLY A 214 7.03 15.53 -0.85
CA GLY A 214 8.48 15.46 -1.01
C GLY A 214 9.22 15.25 0.32
N ALA A 215 8.57 14.58 1.29
CA ALA A 215 9.12 14.32 2.62
C ALA A 215 9.63 12.86 2.74
N ALA A 216 10.53 12.61 3.69
CA ALA A 216 10.99 11.24 3.94
C ALA A 216 9.82 10.37 4.43
N ARG A 217 9.60 9.23 3.76
CA ARG A 217 8.54 8.26 4.10
C ARG A 217 8.57 7.84 5.57
N ARG A 218 9.78 7.68 6.13
CA ARG A 218 10.02 7.35 7.55
C ARG A 218 9.44 8.42 8.49
N ASP A 219 9.84 9.68 8.29
CA ASP A 219 9.43 10.81 9.14
C ASP A 219 7.92 11.00 9.14
N VAL A 220 7.29 10.83 7.96
CA VAL A 220 5.84 10.93 7.83
C VAL A 220 5.14 9.78 8.55
N LEU A 221 5.61 8.54 8.39
CA LEU A 221 5.03 7.40 9.12
C LEU A 221 5.16 7.58 10.64
N GLU A 222 6.32 7.98 11.15
CA GLU A 222 6.50 8.24 12.59
C GLU A 222 5.61 9.39 13.07
N LEU A 223 5.51 10.47 12.31
CA LEU A 223 4.62 11.59 12.63
C LEU A 223 3.17 11.10 12.75
N TYR A 224 2.71 10.25 11.83
CA TYR A 224 1.35 9.70 11.86
C TYR A 224 1.15 8.82 13.11
N LEU A 225 2.08 7.92 13.42
CA LEU A 225 2.03 7.09 14.63
C LEU A 225 1.97 7.91 15.92
N HIS A 226 2.77 8.98 16.02
CA HIS A 226 2.73 9.88 17.16
C HIS A 226 1.48 10.77 17.17
N ALA A 227 0.99 11.21 16.01
CA ALA A 227 -0.26 11.95 15.89
C ALA A 227 -1.46 11.09 16.33
N THR A 228 -1.44 9.78 16.05
CA THR A 228 -2.41 8.84 16.60
C THR A 228 -2.36 8.79 18.12
N ARG A 229 -1.16 8.71 18.71
CA ARG A 229 -1.01 8.78 20.17
C ARG A 229 -1.40 10.14 20.78
N ALA A 230 -1.31 11.22 20.00
CA ALA A 230 -1.79 12.54 20.38
C ALA A 230 -3.31 12.72 20.19
N GLY A 231 -4.03 11.70 19.72
CA GLY A 231 -5.49 11.73 19.51
C GLY A 231 -5.93 12.53 18.28
N VAL A 232 -5.02 12.77 17.33
CA VAL A 232 -5.32 13.48 16.08
C VAL A 232 -5.81 12.54 14.99
N LEU A 233 -5.20 11.36 14.91
CA LEU A 233 -5.52 10.31 13.97
C LEU A 233 -5.97 9.07 14.73
N ASP A 234 -6.74 8.22 14.07
CA ASP A 234 -6.88 6.82 14.43
C ASP A 234 -6.17 5.97 13.38
N LEU A 235 -5.75 4.76 13.77
CA LEU A 235 -5.15 3.80 12.86
C LEU A 235 -6.14 2.67 12.57
N GLU A 236 -6.04 2.09 11.37
CA GLU A 236 -6.80 0.90 10.96
C GLU A 236 -5.91 -0.04 10.13
N TRP A 237 -6.25 -1.32 10.17
CA TRP A 237 -5.63 -2.37 9.38
C TRP A 237 -6.52 -2.75 8.20
N ASP A 238 -6.11 -2.37 7.01
CA ASP A 238 -6.77 -2.75 5.77
C ASP A 238 -6.29 -4.11 5.27
N LEU A 239 -7.25 -4.99 4.98
CA LEU A 239 -6.99 -6.34 4.52
C LEU A 239 -7.13 -6.36 3.00
N LEU A 240 -5.98 -6.35 2.32
CA LEU A 240 -5.87 -6.23 0.87
C LEU A 240 -6.08 -7.58 0.18
N CYS A 241 -7.05 -7.61 -0.73
CA CYS A 241 -7.28 -8.76 -1.59
C CYS A 241 -6.12 -8.94 -2.59
N PRO A 242 -5.56 -10.15 -2.77
CA PRO A 242 -4.46 -10.38 -3.71
C PRO A 242 -4.83 -10.18 -5.18
N LEU A 243 -6.13 -10.17 -5.51
CA LEU A 243 -6.62 -10.00 -6.88
C LEU A 243 -6.91 -8.52 -7.22
N CYS A 244 -7.78 -7.86 -6.47
CA CYS A 244 -8.12 -6.45 -6.73
C CYS A 244 -7.25 -5.45 -5.97
N ARG A 245 -6.47 -5.87 -4.97
CA ARG A 245 -5.65 -5.00 -4.09
C ARG A 245 -6.41 -3.86 -3.40
N GLY A 246 -7.74 -3.91 -3.44
CA GLY A 246 -8.60 -3.10 -2.59
C GLY A 246 -8.67 -3.69 -1.20
N ALA A 247 -8.99 -2.84 -0.22
CA ALA A 247 -9.34 -3.30 1.12
C ALA A 247 -10.67 -4.06 1.04
N SER A 248 -10.65 -5.37 1.24
CA SER A 248 -11.86 -6.19 1.31
C SER A 248 -12.49 -6.16 2.70
N ASN A 249 -11.69 -5.89 3.73
CA ASN A 249 -12.14 -5.77 5.11
C ASN A 249 -11.18 -4.84 5.86
N THR A 250 -11.64 -4.26 6.98
CA THR A 250 -10.85 -3.40 7.84
C THR A 250 -10.94 -3.87 9.29
N ALA A 251 -9.86 -3.73 10.04
CA ALA A 251 -9.76 -4.11 11.43
C ALA A 251 -9.17 -2.97 12.26
N SER A 252 -9.78 -2.65 13.40
CA SER A 252 -9.28 -1.57 14.27
C SER A 252 -8.03 -1.94 15.07
N ALA A 253 -7.69 -3.24 15.12
CA ALA A 253 -6.55 -3.77 15.87
C ALA A 253 -6.09 -5.12 15.28
N LEU A 254 -4.81 -5.47 15.50
CA LEU A 254 -4.22 -6.73 15.03
C LEU A 254 -4.93 -7.98 15.57
N ASP A 255 -5.52 -7.93 16.76
CA ASP A 255 -6.23 -9.06 17.38
C ASP A 255 -7.60 -9.36 16.73
N LYS A 256 -8.07 -8.48 15.84
CA LYS A 256 -9.31 -8.64 15.07
C LYS A 256 -9.07 -9.16 13.66
N ILE A 257 -7.82 -9.35 13.25
CA ILE A 257 -7.48 -9.89 11.93
C ILE A 257 -7.64 -11.40 11.95
N HIS A 258 -8.36 -11.94 10.97
CA HIS A 258 -8.50 -13.40 10.81
C HIS A 258 -7.49 -13.96 9.78
N PRO A 259 -7.00 -15.21 9.95
CA PRO A 259 -6.06 -15.83 9.02
C PRO A 259 -6.59 -16.03 7.59
N GLU A 260 -7.91 -16.17 7.45
CA GLU A 260 -8.60 -16.39 6.18
C GLU A 260 -9.75 -15.39 6.06
N ILE A 261 -9.85 -14.76 4.89
CA ILE A 261 -10.82 -13.68 4.63
C ILE A 261 -11.43 -13.88 3.26
N HIS A 262 -12.73 -13.59 3.16
CA HIS A 262 -13.45 -13.50 1.90
C HIS A 262 -13.44 -12.06 1.36
N CYS A 263 -13.14 -11.90 0.06
CA CYS A 263 -13.29 -10.63 -0.64
C CYS A 263 -14.60 -10.64 -1.43
N ASP A 264 -15.62 -9.93 -0.95
CA ASP A 264 -16.94 -9.86 -1.61
C ASP A 264 -16.87 -9.30 -3.04
N ALA A 265 -15.91 -8.40 -3.32
CA ALA A 265 -15.77 -7.77 -4.64
C ALA A 265 -15.10 -8.66 -5.69
N CYS A 266 -14.29 -9.63 -5.25
CA CYS A 266 -13.62 -10.59 -6.12
C CYS A 266 -14.24 -11.99 -6.04
N ASN A 267 -15.09 -12.23 -5.04
CA ASN A 267 -15.64 -13.51 -4.67
C ASN A 267 -14.55 -14.60 -4.52
N ILE A 268 -13.52 -14.30 -3.73
CA ILE A 268 -12.43 -15.24 -3.42
C ILE A 268 -12.13 -15.27 -1.93
N ASP A 269 -11.74 -16.44 -1.45
CA ASP A 269 -11.11 -16.60 -0.14
C ASP A 269 -9.59 -16.55 -0.30
N TYR A 270 -8.90 -15.93 0.66
CA TYR A 270 -7.45 -15.86 0.66
C TYR A 270 -6.87 -15.88 2.07
N GLN A 271 -5.64 -16.40 2.17
CA GLN A 271 -4.87 -16.38 3.40
C GLN A 271 -4.18 -15.03 3.58
N VAL A 272 -4.34 -14.46 4.76
CA VAL A 272 -3.71 -13.20 5.14
C VAL A 272 -2.22 -13.42 5.39
N ASN A 273 -1.39 -12.56 4.78
CA ASN A 273 0.03 -12.44 5.06
C ASN A 273 0.39 -10.97 5.31
N PHE A 274 1.31 -10.73 6.23
CA PHE A 274 1.68 -9.40 6.68
C PHE A 274 2.59 -8.67 5.70
N GLU A 275 3.23 -9.39 4.78
CA GLU A 275 4.10 -8.81 3.76
C GLU A 275 3.29 -8.01 2.72
N ARG A 276 2.05 -8.42 2.41
CA ARG A 276 1.31 -7.87 1.25
C ARG A 276 -0.18 -7.66 1.49
N SER A 277 -0.81 -8.49 2.32
CA SER A 277 -2.27 -8.47 2.51
C SER A 277 -2.73 -7.59 3.66
N VAL A 278 -1.83 -7.07 4.48
CA VAL A 278 -2.19 -6.23 5.64
C VAL A 278 -1.48 -4.90 5.52
N GLU A 279 -2.25 -3.84 5.35
CA GLU A 279 -1.77 -2.46 5.22
C GLU A 279 -2.24 -1.65 6.43
N LEU A 280 -1.34 -0.87 7.02
CA LEU A 280 -1.68 0.13 8.02
C LEU A 280 -2.13 1.42 7.31
N SER A 281 -3.32 1.89 7.63
CA SER A 281 -3.84 3.18 7.18
C SER A 281 -4.31 4.00 8.39
N PHE A 282 -4.59 5.28 8.13
CA PHE A 282 -5.00 6.23 9.16
C PHE A 282 -6.20 7.02 8.67
N HIS A 283 -6.96 7.55 9.61
CA HIS A 283 -7.97 8.56 9.32
C HIS A 283 -8.02 9.59 10.47
N PRO A 284 -8.53 10.81 10.24
CA PRO A 284 -8.74 11.76 11.31
C PRO A 284 -9.59 11.16 12.44
N ASN A 285 -9.19 11.39 13.68
CA ASN A 285 -10.02 11.02 14.82
C ASN A 285 -11.33 11.85 14.77
N PRO A 286 -12.51 11.25 14.98
CA PRO A 286 -13.80 11.97 14.87
C PRO A 286 -13.92 13.19 15.78
N THR A 287 -13.18 13.22 16.90
CA THR A 287 -13.14 14.39 17.80
C THR A 287 -12.34 15.57 17.25
N VAL A 288 -11.50 15.33 16.23
CA VAL A 288 -10.78 16.36 15.48
C VAL A 288 -11.55 16.73 14.21
N ARG A 289 -11.94 15.74 13.42
CA ARG A 289 -12.74 15.90 12.20
C ARG A 289 -13.51 14.61 11.93
N GLU A 290 -14.83 14.71 11.87
CA GLU A 290 -15.68 13.60 11.47
C GLU A 290 -15.59 13.41 9.94
N ILE A 291 -15.31 12.19 9.50
CA ILE A 291 -15.27 11.82 8.08
C ILE A 291 -16.41 10.85 7.79
N THR A 292 -17.33 11.24 6.90
CA THR A 292 -18.36 10.31 6.40
C THR A 292 -17.90 9.76 5.05
N ALA A 293 -17.23 8.61 5.06
CA ALA A 293 -16.76 7.94 3.85
C ALA A 293 -17.93 7.37 3.03
N ARG A 294 -18.57 8.22 2.22
CA ARG A 294 -19.64 7.79 1.30
C ARG A 294 -19.01 7.17 0.05
N VAL A 295 -19.51 6.00 -0.32
CA VAL A 295 -19.12 5.33 -1.56
C VAL A 295 -20.08 5.77 -2.67
N TYR A 296 -19.54 6.20 -3.81
CA TYR A 296 -20.30 6.58 -5.00
C TYR A 296 -20.04 5.63 -6.17
N CYS A 297 -18.94 4.88 -6.15
CA CYS A 297 -18.59 3.92 -7.19
C CYS A 297 -17.66 2.83 -6.62
N LEU A 298 -18.00 1.56 -6.86
CA LEU A 298 -17.18 0.40 -6.48
C LEU A 298 -16.30 -0.14 -7.63
N GLY A 299 -16.55 0.35 -8.85
CA GLY A 299 -16.03 -0.25 -10.07
C GLY A 299 -15.01 0.55 -10.85
N GLY A 300 -14.80 1.81 -10.50
CA GLY A 300 -14.03 2.73 -11.32
C GLY A 300 -12.52 2.49 -11.28
N PRO A 301 -11.75 3.08 -12.21
CA PRO A 301 -10.33 2.79 -12.35
C PRO A 301 -9.50 3.09 -11.08
N GLN A 302 -9.79 4.16 -10.34
CA GLN A 302 -9.05 4.49 -9.09
C GLN A 302 -9.38 3.57 -7.91
N VAL A 303 -10.42 2.73 -8.00
CA VAL A 303 -10.64 1.65 -7.01
C VAL A 303 -9.59 0.55 -7.19
N THR A 304 -9.09 0.36 -8.41
CA THR A 304 -8.09 -0.66 -8.78
C THR A 304 -6.94 -0.02 -9.58
N PRO A 305 -6.17 0.90 -8.99
CA PRO A 305 -5.22 1.75 -9.73
C PRO A 305 -4.05 0.96 -10.36
N HIS A 306 -3.83 -0.28 -9.93
CA HIS A 306 -2.85 -1.20 -10.53
C HIS A 306 -3.33 -1.81 -11.85
N ILE A 307 -4.61 -1.70 -12.21
CA ILE A 307 -5.15 -2.16 -13.49
C ILE A 307 -5.04 -1.03 -14.51
N TYR A 308 -4.23 -1.25 -15.53
CA TYR A 308 -3.92 -0.26 -16.57
C TYR A 308 -4.92 -0.27 -17.71
N ALA A 309 -5.45 -1.46 -18.04
CA ALA A 309 -6.50 -1.59 -19.02
C ALA A 309 -7.46 -2.73 -18.65
N GLN A 310 -8.73 -2.51 -18.95
CA GLN A 310 -9.78 -3.50 -18.84
C GLN A 310 -10.67 -3.42 -20.08
N GLN A 311 -10.79 -4.52 -20.83
CA GLN A 311 -11.50 -4.55 -22.11
C GLN A 311 -12.35 -5.82 -22.20
N HIS A 312 -13.65 -5.66 -22.45
CA HIS A 312 -14.53 -6.78 -22.74
C HIS A 312 -14.39 -7.18 -24.21
N LEU A 313 -14.15 -8.46 -24.47
CA LEU A 313 -14.04 -9.02 -25.82
C LEU A 313 -15.01 -10.19 -25.99
N SER A 314 -15.83 -10.09 -27.03
CA SER A 314 -16.69 -11.20 -27.47
C SER A 314 -15.88 -12.39 -28.00
N PRO A 315 -16.50 -13.58 -28.12
CA PRO A 315 -15.83 -14.74 -28.69
C PRO A 315 -15.14 -14.42 -30.03
N HIS A 316 -13.88 -14.82 -30.17
CA HIS A 316 -13.06 -14.61 -31.38
C HIS A 316 -12.79 -13.14 -31.75
N ALA A 317 -13.14 -12.19 -30.88
CA ALA A 317 -12.85 -10.78 -31.09
C ALA A 317 -11.40 -10.45 -30.73
N LYS A 318 -10.90 -9.39 -31.35
CA LYS A 318 -9.59 -8.80 -31.07
C LYS A 318 -9.73 -7.33 -30.73
N ALA A 319 -8.87 -6.81 -29.87
CA ALA A 319 -8.72 -5.38 -29.66
C ALA A 319 -7.24 -5.00 -29.61
N THR A 320 -6.94 -3.79 -30.05
CA THR A 320 -5.61 -3.20 -29.91
C THR A 320 -5.72 -2.03 -28.95
N ILE A 321 -4.85 -2.01 -27.94
CA ILE A 321 -4.76 -0.91 -27.00
C ILE A 321 -3.34 -0.32 -27.06
N ALA A 322 -3.27 1.01 -27.08
CA ALA A 322 -2.03 1.76 -26.91
C ALA A 322 -2.13 2.50 -25.58
N LEU A 323 -1.11 2.37 -24.74
CA LEU A 323 -1.07 2.98 -23.42
C LEU A 323 0.37 3.14 -22.92
N PRO A 324 0.65 4.18 -22.12
CA PRO A 324 1.91 4.27 -21.42
C PRO A 324 1.99 3.23 -20.30
N LEU A 325 3.14 2.56 -20.20
CA LEU A 325 3.51 1.64 -19.13
C LEU A 325 4.72 2.20 -18.38
N GLU A 326 4.79 1.87 -17.09
CA GLU A 326 5.98 2.07 -16.28
C GLU A 326 6.87 0.84 -16.42
N ALA A 327 8.17 0.98 -16.21
CA ALA A 327 9.06 -0.18 -16.24
C ALA A 327 8.64 -1.23 -15.20
N GLY A 328 8.67 -2.50 -15.60
CA GLY A 328 8.40 -3.64 -14.74
C GLY A 328 7.41 -4.66 -15.31
N ARG A 329 7.04 -5.61 -14.45
CA ARG A 329 6.25 -6.78 -14.84
C ARG A 329 4.75 -6.51 -14.75
N TYR A 330 4.02 -6.97 -15.77
CA TYR A 330 2.56 -6.91 -15.84
C TYR A 330 1.99 -8.30 -16.09
N ARG A 331 0.70 -8.45 -15.78
CA ARG A 331 -0.07 -9.67 -16.01
C ARG A 331 -1.35 -9.34 -16.76
N LEU A 332 -1.63 -10.07 -17.82
CA LEU A 332 -2.93 -10.11 -18.46
C LEU A 332 -3.69 -11.34 -17.96
N ARG A 333 -4.93 -11.15 -17.52
CA ARG A 333 -5.80 -12.24 -17.06
C ARG A 333 -7.25 -12.02 -17.48
N THR A 334 -8.07 -13.06 -17.32
CA THR A 334 -9.52 -12.96 -17.37
C THR A 334 -10.12 -13.60 -16.11
N PRO A 335 -11.20 -13.06 -15.51
CA PRO A 335 -11.79 -13.65 -14.30
C PRO A 335 -12.30 -15.08 -14.46
N ARG A 336 -12.68 -15.46 -15.69
CA ARG A 336 -13.24 -16.79 -16.00
C ARG A 336 -12.18 -17.86 -16.30
N LYS A 337 -10.91 -17.49 -16.44
CA LYS A 337 -9.80 -18.44 -16.64
C LYS A 337 -8.82 -18.38 -15.48
N ARG A 338 -8.31 -19.55 -15.08
CA ARG A 338 -7.17 -19.62 -14.15
C ARG A 338 -5.89 -19.18 -14.87
N GLY A 339 -4.93 -18.66 -14.12
CA GLY A 339 -3.64 -18.21 -14.66
C GLY A 339 -3.70 -16.84 -15.33
N GLY A 340 -2.73 -16.56 -16.18
CA GLY A 340 -2.59 -15.30 -16.91
C GLY A 340 -1.30 -15.33 -17.72
N GLN A 341 -1.20 -14.46 -18.72
CA GLN A 341 0.04 -14.27 -19.48
C GLN A 341 0.78 -13.07 -18.91
N PHE A 342 2.08 -13.22 -18.66
CA PHE A 342 2.93 -12.13 -18.18
C PHE A 342 3.56 -11.37 -19.34
N LEU A 343 3.96 -10.13 -19.10
CA LEU A 343 4.84 -9.35 -19.97
C LEU A 343 5.73 -8.45 -19.10
N PHE A 344 6.84 -7.99 -19.66
CA PHE A 344 7.76 -7.05 -19.00
C PHE A 344 7.90 -5.78 -19.83
N ALA A 345 7.67 -4.61 -19.22
CA ALA A 345 7.80 -3.32 -19.89
C ALA A 345 9.18 -2.70 -19.58
N GLU A 346 9.89 -2.27 -20.62
CA GLU A 346 11.21 -1.63 -20.52
C GLU A 346 11.48 -0.68 -21.71
N ALA A 347 12.47 0.20 -21.56
CA ALA A 347 12.74 1.25 -22.55
C ALA A 347 13.13 0.70 -23.94
N GLN A 348 13.78 -0.46 -24.03
CA GLN A 348 14.22 -1.07 -25.29
C GLN A 348 13.35 -2.26 -25.73
N GLY A 349 12.17 -2.45 -25.14
CA GLY A 349 11.28 -3.56 -25.49
C GLY A 349 10.56 -3.39 -26.85
N ALA A 350 9.90 -4.46 -27.30
CA ALA A 350 9.19 -4.46 -28.59
C ALA A 350 8.01 -3.46 -28.61
N PRO A 351 7.75 -2.79 -29.75
CA PRO A 351 6.67 -1.81 -29.84
C PRO A 351 5.27 -2.45 -29.84
N GLU A 352 5.18 -3.75 -30.11
CA GLU A 352 3.92 -4.48 -30.19
C GLU A 352 4.04 -5.85 -29.51
N ALA A 353 2.94 -6.31 -28.91
CA ALA A 353 2.82 -7.68 -28.43
C ALA A 353 1.39 -8.21 -28.56
N VAL A 354 1.28 -9.49 -28.93
CA VAL A 354 0.01 -10.21 -28.95
C VAL A 354 -0.12 -10.99 -27.65
N LEU A 355 -1.22 -10.76 -26.95
CA LEU A 355 -1.55 -11.44 -25.71
C LEU A 355 -2.91 -12.11 -25.88
N ARG A 356 -2.93 -13.43 -25.71
CA ARG A 356 -4.03 -14.25 -26.19
C ARG A 356 -4.56 -15.14 -25.08
N ALA A 357 -5.88 -15.12 -24.90
CA ALA A 357 -6.58 -16.08 -24.06
C ALA A 357 -7.03 -17.25 -24.93
N ASP A 358 -6.27 -18.35 -24.91
CA ASP A 358 -6.62 -19.59 -25.62
C ASP A 358 -7.68 -20.41 -24.90
N LYS A 359 -8.20 -21.45 -25.56
CA LYS A 359 -9.27 -22.31 -25.01
C LYS A 359 -8.81 -23.04 -23.74
N GLU A 360 -7.62 -23.64 -23.78
CA GLU A 360 -7.07 -24.43 -22.68
C GLU A 360 -6.25 -23.54 -21.73
N ASP A 361 -5.05 -23.11 -22.14
CA ASP A 361 -4.12 -22.40 -21.26
C ASP A 361 -3.76 -20.98 -21.74
N TRP A 362 -3.02 -20.25 -20.90
CA TRP A 362 -2.35 -19.02 -21.30
C TRP A 362 -0.99 -19.34 -21.90
N SER A 363 -0.53 -18.53 -22.86
CA SER A 363 0.84 -18.64 -23.36
C SER A 363 1.84 -18.45 -22.21
N PRO A 364 2.86 -19.32 -22.06
CA PRO A 364 3.92 -19.17 -21.06
C PRO A 364 4.95 -18.12 -21.45
N ALA A 365 4.90 -17.61 -22.69
CA ALA A 365 5.82 -16.60 -23.17
C ALA A 365 5.58 -15.26 -22.46
N GLU A 366 6.66 -14.68 -21.96
CA GLU A 366 6.69 -13.36 -21.34
C GLU A 366 7.35 -12.36 -22.29
N PRO A 367 6.60 -11.71 -23.19
CA PRO A 367 7.18 -10.73 -24.11
C PRO A 367 7.71 -9.51 -23.37
N HIS A 368 8.85 -9.00 -23.84
CA HIS A 368 9.42 -7.72 -23.42
C HIS A 368 8.95 -6.62 -24.36
N VAL A 369 8.25 -5.63 -23.82
CA VAL A 369 7.58 -4.56 -24.58
C VAL A 369 8.13 -3.18 -24.22
N GLY A 370 8.02 -2.24 -25.16
CA GLY A 370 8.36 -0.84 -24.94
C GLY A 370 7.49 -0.20 -23.85
N LEU A 371 7.81 1.02 -23.44
CA LEU A 371 7.01 1.78 -22.47
C LEU A 371 5.74 2.41 -23.07
N GLU A 372 5.61 2.43 -24.39
CA GLU A 372 4.38 2.84 -25.10
C GLU A 372 3.97 1.78 -26.13
N PRO A 373 3.63 0.55 -25.72
CA PRO A 373 3.39 -0.53 -26.66
C PRO A 373 1.98 -0.51 -27.22
N HIS A 374 1.81 -1.08 -28.41
CA HIS A 374 0.52 -1.52 -28.93
C HIS A 374 0.31 -2.98 -28.51
N LEU A 375 -0.61 -3.20 -27.56
CA LEU A 375 -0.95 -4.54 -27.10
C LEU A 375 -2.20 -5.04 -27.81
N HIS A 376 -2.08 -6.18 -28.48
CA HIS A 376 -3.18 -6.83 -29.17
C HIS A 376 -3.76 -7.93 -28.27
N PHE A 377 -4.97 -7.72 -27.77
CA PHE A 377 -5.71 -8.70 -27.00
C PHE A 377 -6.53 -9.57 -27.94
N GLU A 378 -6.38 -10.89 -27.83
CA GLU A 378 -7.13 -11.86 -28.63
C GLU A 378 -7.95 -12.80 -27.74
N ASN A 379 -9.28 -12.77 -27.89
CA ASN A 379 -10.16 -13.76 -27.28
C ASN A 379 -10.29 -14.98 -28.21
N ALA A 380 -9.46 -16.00 -28.04
CA ALA A 380 -9.58 -17.24 -28.82
C ALA A 380 -10.58 -18.25 -28.22
N THR A 381 -11.33 -17.86 -27.19
CA THR A 381 -12.34 -18.69 -26.53
C THR A 381 -13.72 -18.55 -27.18
N ASP A 382 -14.62 -19.48 -26.87
CA ASP A 382 -16.01 -19.48 -27.36
C ASP A 382 -16.97 -18.70 -26.43
N GLN A 383 -16.43 -17.95 -25.47
CA GLN A 383 -17.20 -17.17 -24.49
C GLN A 383 -16.70 -15.72 -24.42
N ASP A 384 -17.57 -14.81 -23.97
CA ASP A 384 -17.17 -13.45 -23.62
C ASP A 384 -16.09 -13.48 -22.51
N GLN A 385 -15.05 -12.68 -22.69
CA GLN A 385 -13.93 -12.55 -21.75
C GLN A 385 -13.68 -11.08 -21.41
N LEU A 386 -13.49 -10.81 -20.12
CA LEU A 386 -13.00 -9.53 -19.63
C LEU A 386 -11.48 -9.62 -19.48
N PHE A 387 -10.75 -8.97 -20.39
CA PHE A 387 -9.30 -8.88 -20.34
C PHE A 387 -8.88 -7.78 -19.37
N ILE A 388 -8.01 -8.12 -18.42
CA ILE A 388 -7.53 -7.23 -17.36
C ILE A 388 -6.01 -7.23 -17.41
N LEU A 389 -5.42 -6.10 -17.78
CA LEU A 389 -3.99 -5.86 -17.73
C LEU A 389 -3.64 -5.14 -16.43
N GLU A 390 -2.90 -5.82 -15.56
CA GLU A 390 -2.56 -5.32 -14.23
C GLU A 390 -1.06 -5.32 -13.99
N ARG A 391 -0.56 -4.31 -13.27
CA ARG A 391 0.84 -4.28 -12.83
C ARG A 391 1.05 -5.35 -11.77
N TRP A 392 2.08 -6.18 -11.94
CA TRP A 392 2.35 -7.27 -11.01
C TRP A 392 3.01 -6.81 -9.69
N ALA A 393 3.76 -5.71 -9.71
CA ALA A 393 4.32 -5.11 -8.50
C ALA A 393 3.20 -4.59 -7.59
N TRP A 394 3.28 -4.89 -6.29
CA TRP A 394 2.43 -4.28 -5.26
C TRP A 394 2.74 -2.79 -5.12
N SER A 395 1.79 -2.02 -4.60
CA SER A 395 2.02 -0.59 -4.33
C SER A 395 3.13 -0.45 -3.29
N ASP A 396 4.16 0.32 -3.61
CA ASP A 396 5.22 0.71 -2.68
C ASP A 396 4.76 1.82 -1.70
N GLN A 397 3.55 2.35 -1.90
CA GLN A 397 2.93 3.35 -1.02
C GLN A 397 2.14 2.73 0.14
N ALA A 398 2.03 1.40 0.19
CA ALA A 398 1.40 0.72 1.31
C ALA A 398 2.40 0.56 2.46
N VAL A 399 1.97 0.92 3.68
CA VAL A 399 2.72 0.60 4.90
C VAL A 399 2.29 -0.80 5.33
N THR A 400 3.10 -1.81 5.05
CA THR A 400 2.68 -3.19 5.34
C THR A 400 2.79 -3.50 6.84
N ALA A 401 2.00 -4.46 7.33
CA ALA A 401 2.15 -4.95 8.69
C ALA A 401 3.56 -5.50 8.95
N ALA A 402 4.20 -6.13 7.96
CA ALA A 402 5.58 -6.58 8.07
C ALA A 402 6.54 -5.40 8.32
N ASP A 403 6.36 -4.27 7.64
CA ASP A 403 7.20 -3.08 7.80
C ASP A 403 7.00 -2.43 9.17
N VAL A 404 5.75 -2.13 9.53
CA VAL A 404 5.48 -1.35 10.74
C VAL A 404 5.67 -2.17 12.02
N THR A 405 5.47 -3.49 11.98
CA THR A 405 5.75 -4.35 13.15
C THR A 405 7.24 -4.56 13.40
N ALA A 406 8.09 -4.35 12.39
CA ALA A 406 9.55 -4.36 12.53
C ALA A 406 10.11 -3.00 13.00
N LEU A 407 9.22 -2.08 13.40
CA LEU A 407 9.55 -0.70 13.72
C LEU A 407 9.58 -0.42 15.22
N GLN A 408 10.66 0.19 15.72
CA GLN A 408 10.81 0.49 17.15
C GLN A 408 9.69 1.41 17.64
N THR A 409 9.44 2.52 16.95
CA THR A 409 8.40 3.50 17.30
C THR A 409 7.01 2.86 17.39
N PHE A 410 6.68 1.95 16.47
CA PHE A 410 5.40 1.25 16.52
C PHE A 410 5.32 0.31 17.73
N ARG A 411 6.36 -0.47 18.00
CA ARG A 411 6.39 -1.39 19.15
C ARG A 411 6.31 -0.66 20.49
N ASP A 412 6.94 0.50 20.60
CA ASP A 412 6.91 1.31 21.83
C ASP A 412 5.56 1.99 22.01
N LEU A 413 5.04 2.60 20.94
CA LEU A 413 3.77 3.31 21.01
C LEU A 413 2.59 2.35 21.06
N PHE A 414 2.61 1.20 20.39
CA PHE A 414 1.45 0.34 20.21
C PHE A 414 1.73 -1.08 20.72
N ALA A 415 2.35 -1.20 21.90
CA ALA A 415 2.68 -2.50 22.50
C ALA A 415 1.49 -3.47 22.69
N ASN A 416 0.26 -2.93 22.75
CA ASN A 416 -0.97 -3.72 22.85
C ASN A 416 -1.50 -4.19 21.47
N GLU A 417 -0.95 -3.71 20.37
CA GLU A 417 -1.21 -4.26 19.04
C GLU A 417 -0.47 -5.59 18.92
N ALA A 418 -1.15 -6.65 19.37
CA ALA A 418 -0.71 -8.02 19.30
C ALA A 418 -1.75 -8.87 18.57
N LEU A 419 -1.30 -10.00 18.01
CA LEU A 419 -2.19 -10.97 17.37
C LEU A 419 -3.08 -11.65 18.42
N ARG A 420 -4.18 -12.27 17.98
CA ARG A 420 -4.93 -13.14 18.88
C ARG A 420 -4.08 -14.34 19.32
N ALA A 421 -4.22 -14.77 20.56
CA ALA A 421 -3.49 -15.93 21.06
C ALA A 421 -3.76 -17.19 20.22
N GLY A 422 -2.69 -17.84 19.77
CA GLY A 422 -2.74 -19.04 18.92
C GLY A 422 -2.78 -18.77 17.42
N GLU A 423 -2.97 -17.52 16.99
CA GLU A 423 -2.88 -17.16 15.57
C GLU A 423 -1.43 -16.86 15.15
N GLN A 424 -1.13 -17.16 13.90
CA GLN A 424 0.17 -16.92 13.28
C GLN A 424 -0.01 -16.43 11.86
N PHE A 425 0.80 -15.45 11.46
CA PHE A 425 0.76 -14.88 10.11
C PHE A 425 2.16 -14.90 9.50
N SER A 426 2.26 -15.25 8.22
CA SER A 426 3.52 -15.10 7.48
C SER A 426 3.87 -13.62 7.33
N VAL A 427 5.09 -13.24 7.70
CA VAL A 427 5.61 -11.85 7.59
C VAL A 427 6.62 -11.69 6.45
N GLY A 428 6.77 -12.73 5.63
CA GLY A 428 7.80 -12.74 4.58
C GLY A 428 9.21 -12.81 5.15
N ALA A 429 10.19 -12.39 4.35
CA ALA A 429 11.58 -12.36 4.76
C ALA A 429 11.85 -11.20 5.74
N LEU A 430 12.46 -11.50 6.89
CA LEU A 430 12.96 -10.53 7.85
C LEU A 430 14.43 -10.80 8.14
N THR A 431 15.17 -9.76 8.51
CA THR A 431 16.54 -9.89 9.01
C THR A 431 16.52 -9.88 10.54
N LEU A 432 17.01 -10.95 11.14
CA LEU A 432 17.04 -11.13 12.58
C LEU A 432 18.47 -10.96 13.07
N VAL A 433 18.60 -10.17 14.12
CA VAL A 433 19.84 -9.94 14.84
C VAL A 433 19.69 -10.54 16.22
N PHE A 434 20.64 -11.39 16.59
CA PHE A 434 20.82 -11.82 17.96
C PHE A 434 22.13 -11.28 18.48
N THR A 435 22.09 -10.70 19.67
CA THR A 435 23.27 -10.27 20.40
C THR A 435 23.37 -10.98 21.73
N ASP A 436 24.60 -11.09 22.22
CA ASP A 436 24.90 -11.67 23.54
C ASP A 436 26.15 -10.98 24.11
N LEU A 437 26.29 -10.92 25.43
CA LEU A 437 27.46 -10.35 26.09
C LEU A 437 28.45 -11.44 26.50
N LYS A 438 29.65 -11.39 25.92
CA LYS A 438 30.75 -12.25 26.38
C LYS A 438 31.16 -11.84 27.79
N ARG A 439 31.30 -12.84 28.69
CA ARG A 439 31.78 -12.71 30.08
C ARG A 439 30.85 -11.94 31.04
N SER A 440 29.57 -11.78 30.70
CA SER A 440 28.59 -11.17 31.61
C SER A 440 28.53 -11.89 32.97
N THR A 441 28.51 -13.22 33.00
CA THR A 441 28.51 -14.01 34.24
C THR A 441 29.76 -13.77 35.10
N GLU A 442 30.91 -13.54 34.48
CA GLU A 442 32.15 -13.21 35.20
C GLU A 442 32.09 -11.79 35.78
N LEU A 443 31.51 -10.84 35.04
CA LEU A 443 31.25 -9.49 35.51
C LEU A 443 30.39 -9.49 36.79
N TYR A 444 29.27 -10.23 36.79
CA TYR A 444 28.40 -10.37 37.97
C TYR A 444 29.18 -10.86 39.21
N ARG A 445 30.11 -11.81 39.02
CA ARG A 445 30.94 -12.34 40.12
C ARG A 445 32.00 -11.36 40.61
N GLN A 446 32.53 -10.48 39.76
CA GLN A 446 33.62 -9.58 40.11
C GLN A 446 33.14 -8.29 40.80
N ILE A 447 32.06 -7.69 40.30
CA ILE A 447 31.60 -6.37 40.76
C ILE A 447 30.25 -6.42 41.50
N GLY A 448 29.68 -7.61 41.68
CA GLY A 448 28.39 -7.82 42.32
C GLY A 448 27.19 -7.47 41.43
N ASP A 449 26.01 -7.92 41.84
CA ASP A 449 24.83 -7.91 40.97
C ASP A 449 24.35 -6.51 40.59
N ALA A 450 24.28 -5.58 41.54
CA ALA A 450 23.76 -4.24 41.28
C ALA A 450 24.67 -3.41 40.34
N PRO A 451 26.00 -3.31 40.54
CA PRO A 451 26.89 -2.63 39.60
C PRO A 451 26.96 -3.31 38.22
N ALA A 452 26.94 -4.65 38.16
CA ALA A 452 26.91 -5.39 36.91
C ALA A 452 25.62 -5.14 36.13
N PHE A 453 24.47 -5.11 36.82
CA PHE A 453 23.19 -4.79 36.20
C PHE A 453 23.17 -3.38 35.58
N GLY A 454 23.74 -2.38 36.27
CA GLY A 454 23.89 -1.04 35.69
C GLY A 454 24.71 -1.00 34.39
N ARG A 455 25.76 -1.83 34.30
CA ARG A 455 26.56 -1.96 33.06
C ARG A 455 25.78 -2.63 31.93
N VAL A 456 24.98 -3.64 32.26
CA VAL A 456 24.09 -4.33 31.30
C VAL A 456 22.97 -3.40 30.80
N LEU A 457 22.43 -2.52 31.65
CA LEU A 457 21.47 -1.51 31.23
C LEU A 457 22.07 -0.54 30.20
N ASN A 458 23.26 0.00 30.45
CA ASN A 458 23.96 0.87 29.50
C ASN A 458 24.18 0.17 28.14
N HIS A 459 24.47 -1.14 28.16
CA HIS A 459 24.60 -1.93 26.95
C HIS A 459 23.29 -2.01 26.15
N PHE A 460 22.15 -2.22 26.83
CA PHE A 460 20.85 -2.22 26.15
C PHE A 460 20.51 -0.87 25.54
N ASP A 461 20.92 0.23 26.16
CA ASP A 461 20.68 1.57 25.61
C ASP A 461 21.51 1.80 24.34
N VAL A 462 22.77 1.36 24.30
CA VAL A 462 23.60 1.37 23.09
C VAL A 462 22.92 0.58 21.97
N LEU A 463 22.47 -0.64 22.25
CA LEU A 463 21.80 -1.47 21.25
C LEU A 463 20.48 -0.87 20.78
N ARG A 464 19.63 -0.39 21.70
CA ARG A 464 18.35 0.24 21.35
C ARG A 464 18.55 1.46 20.45
N ASN A 465 19.52 2.31 20.78
CA ASN A 465 19.82 3.51 20.01
C ASN A 465 20.31 3.16 18.60
N ALA A 466 21.28 2.25 18.49
CA ALA A 466 21.80 1.82 17.19
C ALA A 466 20.75 1.09 16.34
N VAL A 467 19.95 0.21 16.94
CA VAL A 467 18.86 -0.50 16.24
C VAL A 467 17.81 0.50 15.72
N SER A 468 17.38 1.44 16.55
CA SER A 468 16.37 2.44 16.17
C SER A 468 16.88 3.40 15.08
N ALA A 469 18.14 3.85 15.20
CA ALA A 469 18.77 4.78 14.24
C ALA A 469 18.89 4.20 12.82
N HIS A 470 18.93 2.88 12.69
CA HIS A 470 18.99 2.18 11.40
C HIS A 470 17.67 1.43 11.09
N GLU A 471 16.53 1.97 11.50
CA GLU A 471 15.20 1.48 11.09
C GLU A 471 14.90 0.01 11.50
N GLY A 472 15.50 -0.45 12.60
CA GLY A 472 15.17 -1.73 13.21
C GLY A 472 14.29 -1.60 14.44
N ALA A 473 14.00 -2.74 15.07
CA ALA A 473 13.37 -2.77 16.38
C ALA A 473 13.91 -3.88 17.27
N VAL A 474 14.02 -3.59 18.57
CA VAL A 474 14.25 -4.61 19.60
C VAL A 474 12.93 -5.34 19.86
N VAL A 475 12.92 -6.64 19.58
CA VAL A 475 11.74 -7.50 19.77
C VAL A 475 11.60 -7.86 21.24
N LYS A 476 12.68 -8.39 21.84
CA LYS A 476 12.74 -8.79 23.25
C LYS A 476 14.18 -8.90 23.74
N THR A 477 14.32 -8.89 25.06
CA THR A 477 15.57 -9.22 25.76
C THR A 477 15.43 -10.59 26.42
N MET A 478 16.54 -11.34 26.52
CA MET A 478 16.61 -12.66 27.15
C MET A 478 17.86 -12.72 28.03
N GLY A 479 17.73 -12.34 29.30
CA GLY A 479 18.91 -12.09 30.13
C GLY A 479 19.65 -10.85 29.63
N ASP A 480 20.90 -11.02 29.24
CA ASP A 480 21.80 -10.04 28.60
C ASP A 480 21.77 -10.08 27.06
N ALA A 481 21.07 -11.06 26.47
CA ALA A 481 20.91 -11.16 25.03
C ALA A 481 19.77 -10.27 24.49
N VAL A 482 19.94 -9.75 23.29
CA VAL A 482 18.91 -8.99 22.57
C VAL A 482 18.54 -9.70 21.27
N MET A 483 17.24 -9.77 21.01
CA MET A 483 16.71 -10.10 19.68
C MET A 483 16.17 -8.82 19.05
N ALA A 484 16.71 -8.45 17.89
CA ALA A 484 16.26 -7.33 17.09
C ALA A 484 15.88 -7.79 15.67
N VAL A 485 15.05 -6.99 15.01
CA VAL A 485 14.51 -7.26 13.68
C VAL A 485 14.72 -6.05 12.76
N PHE A 486 14.99 -6.31 11.49
CA PHE A 486 15.14 -5.32 10.45
C PHE A 486 14.47 -5.78 9.16
N ARG A 487 13.92 -4.84 8.38
CA ARG A 487 13.42 -5.13 7.02
C ARG A 487 14.56 -5.27 6.02
N ARG A 488 15.65 -4.52 6.19
CA ARG A 488 16.80 -4.49 5.29
C ARG A 488 18.04 -5.09 5.96
N PRO A 489 18.73 -6.06 5.33
CA PRO A 489 19.91 -6.67 5.94
C PRO A 489 21.07 -5.69 6.18
N VAL A 490 21.28 -4.74 5.25
CA VAL A 490 22.33 -3.72 5.39
C VAL A 490 22.14 -2.82 6.62
N ASN A 491 20.90 -2.52 6.98
CA ASN A 491 20.58 -1.72 8.15
C ASN A 491 20.96 -2.47 9.44
N ALA A 492 20.67 -3.77 9.50
CA ALA A 492 21.09 -4.62 10.62
C ALA A 492 22.61 -4.62 10.79
N LEU A 493 23.35 -4.73 9.68
CA LEU A 493 24.81 -4.71 9.70
C LEU A 493 25.37 -3.36 10.16
N ARG A 494 24.84 -2.24 9.64
CA ARG A 494 25.22 -0.88 10.06
C ARG A 494 24.95 -0.64 11.55
N ALA A 495 23.76 -1.01 12.02
CA ALA A 495 23.38 -0.90 13.43
C ALA A 495 24.37 -1.65 14.33
N MET A 496 24.70 -2.88 13.96
CA MET A 496 25.60 -3.71 14.77
C MET A 496 27.05 -3.25 14.69
N TRP A 497 27.48 -2.71 13.55
CA TRP A 497 28.79 -2.09 13.43
C TRP A 497 28.94 -0.86 14.34
N GLU A 498 27.95 0.03 14.34
CA GLU A 498 27.91 1.20 15.22
C GLU A 498 27.84 0.79 16.70
N ALA A 499 27.02 -0.21 17.03
CA ALA A 499 26.93 -0.74 18.38
C ALA A 499 28.27 -1.35 18.85
N GLN A 500 28.99 -2.09 17.99
CA GLN A 500 30.32 -2.62 18.32
C GLN A 500 31.30 -1.49 18.66
N ALA A 501 31.33 -0.43 17.86
CA ALA A 501 32.19 0.72 18.10
C ALA A 501 31.84 1.44 19.41
N ALA A 502 30.55 1.68 19.67
CA ALA A 502 30.10 2.29 20.92
C ALA A 502 30.43 1.45 22.16
N MET A 503 30.39 0.12 22.03
CA MET A 503 30.73 -0.83 23.10
C MET A 503 32.22 -0.81 23.47
N GLN A 504 33.14 -0.38 22.58
CA GLN A 504 34.56 -0.26 22.93
C GLN A 504 34.81 0.73 24.08
N ASN A 505 33.92 1.70 24.27
CA ASN A 505 33.99 2.67 25.38
C ASN A 505 33.47 2.11 26.72
N LEU A 506 32.92 0.88 26.72
CA LEU A 506 32.43 0.21 27.92
C LEU A 506 33.42 -0.90 28.32
N PRO A 507 34.32 -0.67 29.30
CA PRO A 507 35.35 -1.63 29.65
C PRO A 507 34.74 -2.96 30.12
N SER A 508 35.47 -4.06 29.81
CA SER A 508 35.23 -5.46 30.20
C SER A 508 34.03 -6.22 29.61
N LEU A 509 33.29 -5.64 28.67
CA LEU A 509 32.22 -6.34 27.93
C LEU A 509 32.55 -6.39 26.43
N ALA A 510 32.30 -7.54 25.79
CA ALA A 510 32.41 -7.68 24.34
C ALA A 510 31.11 -8.21 23.76
N LEU A 511 30.62 -7.53 22.72
CA LEU A 511 29.36 -7.88 22.08
C LEU A 511 29.57 -9.00 21.07
N LYS A 512 28.74 -10.03 21.18
CA LYS A 512 28.62 -11.13 20.22
C LYS A 512 27.42 -10.81 19.33
N VAL A 513 27.56 -10.91 18.01
CA VAL A 513 26.48 -10.59 17.07
C VAL A 513 26.33 -11.70 16.03
N GLY A 514 25.09 -12.11 15.79
CA GLY A 514 24.71 -12.97 14.68
C GLY A 514 23.56 -12.39 13.87
N ILE A 515 23.68 -12.36 12.55
CA ILE A 515 22.68 -11.82 11.62
C ILE A 515 22.31 -12.87 10.58
N HIS A 516 21.00 -13.08 10.39
CA HIS A 516 20.47 -13.95 9.34
C HIS A 516 19.15 -13.42 8.80
N SER A 517 18.89 -13.66 7.52
CA SER A 517 17.67 -13.25 6.84
C SER A 517 16.93 -14.45 6.28
N GLY A 518 15.61 -14.46 6.40
CA GLY A 518 14.76 -15.55 5.93
C GLY A 518 13.30 -15.34 6.32
N THR A 519 12.43 -16.24 5.85
CA THR A 519 10.99 -16.15 6.13
C THR A 519 10.67 -16.41 7.60
N CYS A 520 9.74 -15.64 8.16
CA CYS A 520 9.29 -15.78 9.54
C CYS A 520 7.76 -15.80 9.65
N ILE A 521 7.28 -16.23 10.81
CA ILE A 521 5.89 -16.01 11.24
C ILE A 521 5.87 -15.00 12.38
N ALA A 522 4.89 -14.10 12.36
CA ALA A 522 4.52 -13.31 13.53
C ALA A 522 3.54 -14.09 14.40
N VAL A 523 3.73 -14.01 15.71
CA VAL A 523 2.87 -14.65 16.72
C VAL A 523 2.65 -13.69 17.90
N ASN A 524 1.64 -13.98 18.72
CA ASN A 524 1.53 -13.38 20.04
C ASN A 524 2.21 -14.28 21.09
N LEU A 525 3.19 -13.73 21.80
CA LEU A 525 3.79 -14.35 22.98
C LEU A 525 3.82 -13.34 24.13
N ASN A 526 3.23 -13.72 25.28
CA ASN A 526 3.10 -12.85 26.46
C ASN A 526 2.40 -11.51 26.15
N GLU A 527 1.31 -11.57 25.37
CA GLU A 527 0.52 -10.40 24.97
C GLU A 527 1.29 -9.38 24.14
N ARG A 528 2.40 -9.82 23.51
CA ARG A 528 3.26 -8.99 22.67
C ARG A 528 3.55 -9.68 21.36
N LEU A 529 3.76 -8.88 20.33
CA LEU A 529 4.15 -9.35 19.02
C LEU A 529 5.58 -9.89 19.03
N ASP A 530 5.76 -11.14 18.64
CA ASP A 530 7.04 -11.84 18.55
C ASP A 530 7.19 -12.53 17.19
N TYR A 531 8.39 -13.00 16.87
CA TYR A 531 8.67 -13.73 15.63
C TYR A 531 9.18 -15.13 15.92
N PHE A 532 8.71 -16.09 15.13
CA PHE A 532 9.12 -17.49 15.19
C PHE A 532 9.46 -18.04 13.80
N GLY A 533 10.18 -19.15 13.77
CA GLY A 533 10.57 -19.85 12.55
C GLY A 533 12.02 -20.36 12.57
N SER A 534 12.39 -21.12 11.55
CA SER A 534 13.76 -21.61 11.36
C SER A 534 14.78 -20.46 11.29
N THR A 535 14.43 -19.36 10.63
CA THR A 535 15.24 -18.14 10.51
C THR A 535 15.66 -17.59 11.88
N VAL A 536 14.74 -17.53 12.84
CA VAL A 536 14.99 -17.03 14.20
C VAL A 536 16.01 -17.94 14.92
N ASN A 537 15.84 -19.25 14.78
CA ASN A 537 16.73 -20.24 15.38
C ASN A 537 18.14 -20.19 14.77
N ILE A 538 18.25 -20.03 13.45
CA ILE A 538 19.54 -19.92 12.75
C ILE A 538 20.29 -18.66 13.23
N ALA A 539 19.61 -17.50 13.28
CA ALA A 539 20.21 -16.25 13.74
C ALA A 539 20.78 -16.36 15.17
N ALA A 540 20.00 -16.96 16.08
CA ALA A 540 20.43 -17.20 17.46
C ALA A 540 21.66 -18.13 17.54
N ARG A 541 21.72 -19.16 16.69
CA ARG A 541 22.86 -20.08 16.65
C ARG A 541 24.10 -19.41 16.06
N ILE A 542 23.97 -18.57 15.05
CA ILE A 542 25.08 -17.78 14.50
C ILE A 542 25.67 -16.88 15.60
N ALA A 543 24.84 -16.16 16.35
CA ALA A 543 25.31 -15.30 17.44
C ALA A 543 26.09 -16.08 18.51
N SER A 544 25.69 -17.33 18.79
CA SER A 544 26.36 -18.18 19.77
C SER A 544 27.79 -18.58 19.37
N LEU A 545 28.10 -18.62 18.06
CA LEU A 545 29.41 -18.95 17.50
C LEU A 545 30.40 -17.78 17.52
N ALA A 546 29.91 -16.55 17.69
CA ALA A 546 30.79 -15.38 17.77
C ALA A 546 31.67 -15.46 19.03
N ASN A 547 32.86 -14.88 18.98
CA ASN A 547 33.86 -14.85 20.05
C ASN A 547 33.96 -13.48 20.73
N GLY A 548 33.12 -12.51 20.34
CA GLY A 548 33.06 -11.14 20.85
C GLY A 548 33.86 -10.15 20.00
N ALA A 549 33.41 -8.90 19.92
CA ALA A 549 33.97 -7.86 19.05
C ALA A 549 34.02 -8.23 17.55
N GLU A 550 33.13 -9.14 17.15
CA GLU A 550 32.95 -9.57 15.76
C GLU A 550 31.46 -9.68 15.44
N ILE A 551 31.13 -9.56 14.16
CA ILE A 551 29.79 -9.76 13.62
C ILE A 551 29.84 -10.97 12.70
N LEU A 552 29.00 -11.95 12.99
CA LEU A 552 28.81 -13.09 12.11
C LEU A 552 27.52 -12.91 11.31
N ILE A 553 27.61 -13.01 9.99
CA ILE A 553 26.45 -12.98 9.09
C ILE A 553 26.37 -14.27 8.27
N SER A 554 25.16 -14.73 7.98
CA SER A 554 24.96 -15.85 7.04
C SER A 554 25.26 -15.43 5.60
N ASP A 555 25.58 -16.39 4.74
CA ASP A 555 25.82 -16.12 3.31
C ASP A 555 24.66 -15.40 2.59
N VAL A 556 23.40 -15.75 2.92
CA VAL A 556 22.21 -15.05 2.38
C VAL A 556 22.22 -13.55 2.68
N VAL A 557 22.74 -13.14 3.85
CA VAL A 557 22.88 -11.72 4.22
C VAL A 557 24.02 -11.08 3.43
N ALA A 558 25.15 -11.79 3.26
CA ALA A 558 26.31 -11.28 2.52
C ALA A 558 26.04 -11.10 1.02
N GLN A 559 25.15 -11.92 0.46
CA GLN A 559 24.74 -11.84 -0.95
C GLN A 559 23.74 -10.71 -1.25
N ASP A 560 23.17 -10.06 -0.22
CA ASP A 560 22.32 -8.88 -0.42
C ASP A 560 23.15 -7.76 -1.10
N PRO A 561 22.67 -7.14 -2.20
CA PRO A 561 23.46 -6.18 -2.96
C PRO A 561 23.98 -5.00 -2.13
N GLU A 562 23.17 -4.49 -1.20
CA GLU A 562 23.54 -3.33 -0.37
C GLU A 562 24.53 -3.72 0.73
N VAL A 563 24.40 -4.94 1.27
CA VAL A 563 25.41 -5.51 2.18
C VAL A 563 26.73 -5.69 1.46
N ALA A 564 26.72 -6.31 0.27
CA ALA A 564 27.92 -6.55 -0.51
C ALA A 564 28.62 -5.24 -0.92
N GLU A 565 27.86 -4.19 -1.22
CA GLU A 565 28.38 -2.84 -1.46
C GLU A 565 28.98 -2.23 -0.20
N TRP A 566 28.28 -2.30 0.94
CA TRP A 566 28.77 -1.80 2.21
C TRP A 566 30.08 -2.48 2.65
N LEU A 567 30.16 -3.81 2.53
CA LEU A 567 31.37 -4.58 2.83
C LEU A 567 32.56 -4.15 1.96
N ARG A 568 32.32 -3.86 0.66
CA ARG A 568 33.37 -3.37 -0.25
C ARG A 568 33.83 -1.95 0.08
N ALA A 569 32.94 -1.11 0.60
CA ALA A 569 33.26 0.26 1.00
C ALA A 569 34.09 0.32 2.29
N GLN A 570 33.97 -0.69 3.16
CA GLN A 570 34.55 -0.68 4.50
C GLN A 570 36.01 -1.17 4.52
N ARG A 571 36.93 -0.26 4.15
CA ARG A 571 38.37 -0.53 3.97
C ARG A 571 39.10 -1.05 5.21
N ASP A 572 38.62 -0.70 6.41
CA ASP A 572 39.23 -1.07 7.68
C ASP A 572 38.61 -2.34 8.29
N SER A 573 37.70 -3.01 7.58
CA SER A 573 37.10 -4.26 8.05
C SER A 573 37.86 -5.49 7.54
N ARG A 574 38.03 -6.50 8.38
CA ARG A 574 38.47 -7.84 7.96
C ARG A 574 37.25 -8.73 7.76
N CYS A 575 37.11 -9.27 6.55
CA CYS A 575 36.04 -10.20 6.18
C CYS A 575 36.63 -11.60 5.90
N GLU A 576 36.20 -12.60 6.67
CA GLU A 576 36.62 -13.99 6.50
C GLU A 576 35.40 -14.90 6.34
N THR A 577 35.43 -15.81 5.37
CA THR A 577 34.40 -16.83 5.19
C THR A 577 34.83 -18.15 5.81
N PHE A 578 33.91 -18.86 6.45
CA PHE A 578 34.15 -20.22 6.93
C PHE A 578 32.87 -21.05 6.89
N GLU A 579 33.02 -22.35 6.73
CA GLU A 579 31.92 -23.31 6.81
C GLU A 579 31.80 -23.89 8.21
N THR A 580 30.56 -24.07 8.66
CA THR A 580 30.29 -24.70 9.95
C THR A 580 28.94 -25.44 9.92
N ARG A 581 28.70 -26.30 10.90
CA ARG A 581 27.40 -26.92 11.13
C ARG A 581 26.74 -26.30 12.36
N LEU A 582 25.52 -25.81 12.18
CA LEU A 582 24.73 -25.31 13.30
C LEU A 582 24.11 -26.48 14.06
N ARG A 583 24.14 -26.41 15.39
CA ARG A 583 23.53 -27.46 16.23
C ARG A 583 22.04 -27.61 15.90
N GLY A 584 21.65 -28.81 15.47
CA GLY A 584 20.27 -29.16 15.08
C GLY A 584 19.97 -29.03 13.59
N TYR A 585 20.98 -28.74 12.76
CA TYR A 585 20.90 -28.69 11.30
C TYR A 585 21.94 -29.64 10.70
N ASP A 586 21.53 -30.48 9.75
CA ASP A 586 22.41 -31.49 9.14
C ASP A 586 23.31 -30.89 8.04
N GLU A 587 22.86 -29.80 7.42
CA GLU A 587 23.58 -29.10 6.36
C GLU A 587 24.63 -28.13 6.92
N SER A 588 25.78 -28.04 6.25
CA SER A 588 26.78 -27.00 6.52
C SER A 588 26.32 -25.66 5.96
N ILE A 589 26.57 -24.59 6.71
CA ILE A 589 26.28 -23.21 6.30
C ILE A 589 27.59 -22.43 6.17
N VAL A 590 27.67 -21.59 5.15
CA VAL A 590 28.74 -20.60 4.99
C VAL A 590 28.40 -19.37 5.82
N LEU A 591 29.34 -18.97 6.69
CA LEU A 591 29.25 -17.75 7.48
C LEU A 591 30.39 -16.80 7.12
N TRP A 592 30.10 -15.51 7.26
CA TRP A 592 31.07 -14.44 7.10
C TRP A 592 31.33 -13.81 8.48
N ARG A 593 32.60 -13.74 8.86
CA ARG A 593 33.09 -13.01 10.02
C ARG A 593 33.55 -11.64 9.59
N ILE A 594 33.03 -10.62 10.26
CA ILE A 594 33.39 -9.23 10.04
C ILE A 594 33.92 -8.67 11.37
N SER A 595 35.15 -8.16 11.36
CA SER A 595 35.77 -7.51 12.51
C SER A 595 36.50 -6.24 12.11
N ASP A 596 36.75 -5.35 13.07
CA ASP A 596 37.69 -4.24 12.91
C ASP A 596 39.12 -4.79 12.69
N GLN A 597 39.98 -4.03 12.01
CA GLN A 597 41.37 -4.43 11.71
C GLN A 597 42.32 -4.38 12.90
#